data_AF-A0A932ZYK7-F1
#
_entry.id   AF-A0A932ZYK7-F1
#
_cell.length_a   1.000
_cell.length_b   1.000
_cell.length_c   1.000
_cell.angle_alpha   90.00
_cell.angle_beta   90.00
_cell.angle_gamma   90.00
#
_symmetry.space_group_name_H-M   'P 1'
#
loop_
_entity.id
_entity.type
_entity.pdbx_description
1 polymer ?
#
loop_
_entity_poly.entity_id
_entity_poly.type
_entity_poly.pdbx_seq_one_letter_code
_entity_poly.pdbx_strand_id
1 'polypeptide(L)' 'MQVRRVLTGRKVDFDEIFVDDDPGLQRKVIEMSRQNTVPVFVHPDGRVEVGFEGETG' A
#
# COMPACT_ATOMS: atom_id res chain seq x y z
N MET A 1 10.87 6.65 4.99
CA MET A 1 11.22 5.63 5.99
C MET A 1 10.33 4.43 5.71
N GLN A 2 10.88 3.34 5.14
CA GLN A 2 10.11 2.22 4.58
C GLN A 2 9.05 1.67 5.55
N VAL A 3 7.76 1.83 5.22
CA VAL A 3 6.59 1.29 5.93
C VAL A 3 6.79 -0.13 6.44
N ARG A 4 7.41 -0.99 5.62
CA ARG A 4 7.79 -2.36 5.96
C ARG A 4 8.55 -2.46 7.30
N ARG A 5 9.54 -1.59 7.52
CA ARG A 5 10.35 -1.58 8.75
C ARG A 5 9.50 -1.30 9.98
N VAL A 6 8.52 -0.41 9.86
CA VAL A 6 7.62 -0.05 10.96
C VAL A 6 6.69 -1.22 11.29
N LEU A 7 6.09 -1.85 10.28
CA LEU A 7 5.20 -3.00 10.47
C LEU A 7 5.92 -4.19 11.11
N THR A 8 7.10 -4.54 10.58
CA THR A 8 7.94 -5.59 11.15
C THR A 8 8.37 -5.26 12.59
N GLY A 9 8.78 -4.01 12.86
CA GLY A 9 9.16 -3.57 14.21
C GLY A 9 8.01 -3.64 15.22
N ARG A 10 6.77 -3.47 14.75
CA ARG A 10 5.54 -3.58 15.56
C ARG A 10 4.98 -5.00 15.62
N LYS A 11 5.61 -5.98 14.96
CA LYS A 11 5.13 -7.36 14.86
C LYS A 11 3.69 -7.44 14.32
N VAL A 12 3.38 -6.59 13.35
CA VAL A 12 2.13 -6.67 12.60
C VAL A 12 2.37 -7.66 11.47
N ASP A 13 1.49 -8.64 11.33
CA ASP A 13 1.50 -9.56 10.18
C ASP A 13 0.92 -8.83 8.97
N PHE A 14 1.61 -8.92 7.83
CA PHE A 14 1.18 -8.30 6.58
C PHE A 14 1.68 -9.11 5.38
N ASP A 15 0.93 -9.06 4.30
CA ASP A 15 1.35 -9.51 2.97
C ASP A 15 1.79 -8.31 2.14
N GLU A 16 2.98 -8.39 1.55
CA GLU A 16 3.51 -7.36 0.66
C GLU A 16 3.26 -7.76 -0.81
N ILE A 17 2.60 -6.88 -1.55
CA ILE A 17 2.28 -7.10 -2.96
C ILE A 17 2.90 -5.96 -3.77
N PHE A 18 3.83 -6.30 -4.66
CA PHE A 18 4.43 -5.35 -5.61
C PHE A 18 3.53 -5.21 -6.82
N VAL A 19 3.27 -3.96 -7.22
CA VAL A 19 2.35 -3.64 -8.32
C VAL A 19 3.06 -3.16 -9.58
N ASP A 20 4.37 -2.94 -9.53
CA ASP A 20 5.13 -2.29 -10.60
C ASP A 20 5.10 -3.05 -11.94
N ASP A 21 5.05 -4.38 -11.89
CA ASP A 21 5.10 -5.24 -13.08
C ASP A 21 3.72 -5.73 -13.57
N ASP A 22 2.62 -5.35 -12.89
CA ASP A 22 1.26 -5.75 -13.25
C ASP A 22 0.35 -4.53 -13.49
N PRO A 23 0.19 -4.09 -14.75
CA PRO A 23 -0.67 -2.96 -15.09
C PRO A 23 -2.15 -3.14 -14.69
N GLY A 24 -2.63 -4.39 -14.65
CA GLY A 24 -3.99 -4.70 -14.22
C GLY A 24 -4.16 -4.48 -12.72
N LEU A 25 -3.17 -4.90 -11.94
CA LEU A 25 -3.14 -4.68 -10.50
C LEU A 25 -2.94 -3.20 -10.16
N GLN A 26 -2.10 -2.46 -10.90
CA GLN A 26 -1.97 -1.01 -10.75
C GLN A 26 -3.31 -0.31 -10.94
N ARG A 27 -4.02 -0.61 -12.04
CA ARG A 27 -5.33 -0.03 -12.31
C ARG A 27 -6.32 -0.33 -11.17
N LYS A 28 -6.34 -1.57 -10.70
CA LYS A 28 -7.19 -1.98 -9.57
C LYS A 28 -6.86 -1.20 -8.30
N VAL A 29 -5.58 -1.03 -7.98
CA VAL A 29 -5.14 -0.25 -6.81
C VAL A 29 -5.56 1.21 -6.95
N ILE A 30 -5.38 1.82 -8.13
CA ILE A 30 -5.80 3.20 -8.41
C ILE A 30 -7.32 3.36 -8.26
N GLU A 31 -8.10 2.42 -8.79
CA GLU A 31 -9.57 2.42 -8.68
C GLU A 31 -10.04 2.27 -7.22
N MET A 32 -9.39 1.39 -6.46
CA MET A 32 -9.72 1.15 -5.04
C MET A 32 -9.32 2.32 -4.13
N SER A 33 -8.12 2.86 -4.32
CA SER A 33 -7.55 3.92 -3.48
C SER A 33 -8.03 5.32 -3.89
N ARG A 34 -8.49 5.45 -5.15
CA ARG A 34 -8.71 6.73 -5.84
C ARG A 34 -7.45 7.61 -5.90
N GLN A 35 -6.28 7.00 -5.78
CA GLN A 35 -4.97 7.65 -5.79
C GLN A 35 -3.99 6.88 -6.67
N ASN A 36 -3.08 7.61 -7.31
CA ASN A 36 -1.99 7.02 -8.10
C ASN A 36 -0.67 6.99 -7.31
N THR A 37 -0.75 6.58 -6.05
CA THR A 37 0.37 6.58 -5.11
C THR A 37 0.37 5.32 -4.26
N VAL A 38 1.57 4.84 -3.96
CA VAL A 38 1.84 3.74 -3.01
C VAL A 38 2.60 4.30 -1.81
N PRO A 39 2.53 3.65 -0.62
CA PRO A 39 1.83 2.41 -0.31
C PRO A 39 0.32 2.57 -0.06
N VAL A 40 -0.44 1.52 -0.38
CA VAL A 40 -1.87 1.37 -0.06
C VAL A 40 -2.05 0.20 0.88
N PHE A 41 -2.73 0.41 2.00
CA PHE A 41 -3.06 -0.65 2.95
C PHE A 41 -4.50 -1.13 2.72
N VAL A 42 -4.67 -2.44 2.66
CA VAL A 42 -5.97 -3.08 2.60
C VAL A 42 -6.12 -3.92 3.87
N HIS A 43 -7.09 -3.55 4.70
CA HIS A 43 -7.42 -4.28 5.92
C HIS A 43 -8.28 -5.51 5.59
N PRO A 44 -8.30 -6.54 6.46
CA PRO A 44 -9.07 -7.77 6.23
C PRO A 44 -10.58 -7.55 6.07
N ASP A 45 -11.11 -6.46 6.62
CA ASP A 45 -12.52 -6.06 6.50
C ASP A 45 -12.83 -5.32 5.17
N GLY A 46 -11.84 -5.16 4.29
CA GLY A 46 -11.94 -4.46 3.03
C GLY A 46 -11.77 -2.94 3.15
N ARG A 47 -11.47 -2.40 4.34
CA ARG A 47 -11.15 -0.99 4.50
C ARG A 47 -9.81 -0.70 3.80
N VAL A 48 -9.80 0.36 3.00
CA VAL A 48 -8.59 0.84 2.31
C VAL A 48 -8.07 2.08 3.03
N GLU A 49 -6.81 2.04 3.44
CA GLU A 49 -6.10 3.20 3.96
C GLU A 49 -4.99 3.58 3.00
N VAL A 50 -5.04 4.83 2.57
CA VAL A 50 -4.03 5.41 1.68
C VAL A 50 -3.06 6.22 2.53
N GLY A 51 -1.76 5.95 2.38
CA GLY A 51 -0.74 6.75 3.03
C GLY A 51 -0.70 8.14 2.42
N PHE A 52 -1.17 9.15 3.16
CA PHE A 52 -0.91 10.54 2.83
C PHE A 52 0.34 10.96 3.60
N GLU A 53 1.52 10.85 2.98
CA GLU A 53 2.67 11.67 3.34
C GLU A 53 3.71 11.65 2.22
N GLY A 54 4.12 12.84 1.77
CA GLY A 54 5.06 13.04 0.68
C GLY A 54 6.45 12.47 0.98
N GLU A 55 6.67 11.20 0.67
CA GLU A 55 8.01 10.67 0.40
C GLU A 55 8.38 11.01 -1.06
N THR A 56 8.61 12.30 -1.31
CA THR A 56 9.62 12.69 -2.29
C THR A 56 10.97 12.21 -1.76
N GLY A 57 11.49 11.14 -2.36
CA GLY A 57 12.83 10.62 -2.16
C GLY A 57 13.30 9.96 -3.43
#